data_AF-A0A1C7I4B2-F1
#
_entry.id   AF-A0A1C7I4B2-F1
#
_cell.length_a   1.000
_cell.length_b   1.000
_cell.length_c   1.000
_cell.angle_alpha   90.00
_cell.angle_beta   90.00
_cell.angle_gamma   90.00
#
_symmetry.space_group_name_H-M   'P 1'
#
loop_
_entity.id
_entity.type
_entity.pdbx_description
1 polymer ?
#
loop_
_entity_poly.entity_id
_entity_poly.type
_entity_poly.pdbx_seq_one_letter_code
_entity_poly.pdbx_strand_id
1 'polypeptide(L)' 'MNSSVIVRMMQNLINKKFYDGKDEAIEKLDVYFAMNRISEEEYMDLVMLAEEMYPDPVDPESTPDTTDPVDPPVEIPVE' A
#
# COMPACT_ATOMS: atom_id res chain seq x y z
N MET A 1 18.63 -10.48 -6.40
CA MET A 1 18.48 -10.19 -4.96
C MET A 1 18.45 -11.51 -4.19
N ASN A 2 19.36 -11.72 -3.25
CA ASN A 2 19.29 -12.85 -2.32
C ASN A 2 18.52 -12.39 -1.08
N SER A 3 17.19 -12.36 -1.16
CA SER A 3 16.35 -11.97 -0.02
C SER A 3 16.46 -12.99 1.11
N SER A 4 16.51 -12.52 2.35
CA SER A 4 16.53 -13.39 3.53
C SER A 4 15.34 -14.35 3.55
N VAL A 5 15.51 -15.53 4.17
CA VAL A 5 14.40 -16.51 4.36
C VAL A 5 13.20 -15.85 5.03
N ILE A 6 13.44 -14.91 5.94
CA ILE A 6 12.41 -14.17 6.67
C ILE A 6 11.60 -13.28 5.73
N VAL A 7 12.26 -12.57 4.81
CA VAL A 7 11.58 -11.73 3.80
C VAL A 7 10.67 -12.58 2.93
N ARG A 8 11.17 -13.72 2.44
CA ARG A 8 10.39 -14.61 1.59
C ARG A 8 9.18 -15.21 2.32
N MET A 9 9.34 -15.50 3.61
CA MET A 9 8.25 -15.96 4.47
C MET A 9 7.22 -14.84 4.67
N MET A 10 7.66 -13.63 5.00
CA MET A 10 6.78 -12.47 5.18
C MET A 10 5.99 -12.11 3.93
N GLN A 11 6.65 -12.07 2.78
CA GLN A 11 5.98 -11.89 1.49
C GLN A 11 4.87 -12.92 1.30
N ASN A 12 5.10 -14.19 1.66
CA ASN A 12 4.09 -15.24 1.51
C ASN A 12 2.89 -15.02 2.46
N LEU A 13 3.15 -14.64 3.71
CA LEU A 13 2.11 -14.39 4.71
C LEU A 13 1.23 -13.18 4.33
N ILE A 14 1.87 -12.10 3.87
CA ILE A 14 1.17 -10.88 3.41
C ILE A 14 0.34 -11.19 2.16
N ASN A 15 0.92 -11.86 1.15
CA ASN A 15 0.19 -12.23 -0.07
C ASN A 15 -1.00 -13.15 0.20
N LYS A 16 -0.89 -14.04 1.19
CA LYS A 16 -1.98 -14.96 1.56
C LYS A 16 -3.03 -14.34 2.48
N LYS A 17 -2.91 -13.05 2.80
CA LYS A 17 -3.80 -12.36 3.73
C LYS A 17 -3.93 -13.08 5.08
N PHE A 18 -2.79 -13.52 5.63
CA PHE A 18 -2.76 -14.28 6.89
C PHE A 18 -3.03 -13.43 8.14
N TYR A 19 -2.84 -12.11 8.03
CA TYR A 19 -3.10 -11.15 9.11
C TYR A 19 -4.51 -10.59 9.01
N ASP A 20 -5.06 -10.09 10.12
CA ASP A 20 -6.40 -9.50 10.16
C ASP A 20 -6.44 -8.13 9.46
N GLY A 21 -5.30 -7.44 9.39
CA GLY A 21 -5.18 -6.15 8.72
C GLY A 21 -3.74 -5.69 8.53
N LYS A 22 -3.62 -4.51 7.91
CA LYS A 22 -2.34 -3.84 7.62
C LYS A 22 -1.51 -3.64 8.89
N ASP A 23 -2.13 -3.12 9.95
CA ASP A 23 -1.43 -2.78 11.20
C ASP A 23 -0.78 -4.00 11.85
N GLU A 24 -1.47 -5.15 11.85
CA GLU A 24 -0.91 -6.40 12.38
C GLU A 24 0.27 -6.88 11.54
N ALA A 25 0.17 -6.78 10.21
CA ALA A 25 1.27 -7.13 9.32
C ALA A 25 2.51 -6.27 9.60
N ILE A 26 2.34 -4.95 9.70
CA ILE A 26 3.41 -3.98 9.98
C ILE A 26 4.01 -4.23 11.37
N GLU A 27 3.20 -4.48 12.39
CA GLU A 27 3.69 -4.78 13.75
C GLU A 27 4.62 -6.00 13.75
N LYS A 28 4.32 -7.04 12.95
CA LYS A 28 5.27 -8.17 12.80
C LYS A 28 6.56 -7.71 12.15
N LEU A 29 6.50 -6.94 11.05
CA LEU A 29 7.69 -6.44 10.37
C LEU A 29 8.57 -5.60 11.30
N ASP A 30 7.97 -4.75 12.14
CA ASP A 30 8.67 -3.92 13.14
C ASP A 30 9.50 -4.78 14.11
N VAL A 31 8.94 -5.90 14.58
CA VAL A 31 9.65 -6.84 15.46
C VAL A 31 10.88 -7.43 14.76
N TYR A 32 10.76 -7.84 13.51
CA TYR A 32 11.90 -8.39 12.76
C TYR A 32 12.96 -7.32 12.45
N PHE A 33 12.53 -6.10 12.17
CA PHE A 33 13.43 -4.97 11.95
C PHE A 33 14.18 -4.60 13.24
N ALA A 34 13.48 -4.48 14.37
CA ALA A 34 14.08 -4.22 15.68
C ALA A 34 15.07 -5.32 16.11
N MET A 35 14.81 -6.58 15.74
CA MET A 35 15.71 -7.70 15.96
C MET A 35 16.88 -7.78 14.96
N ASN A 36 17.03 -6.81 14.06
CA ASN A 36 18.04 -6.79 12.98
C ASN A 36 17.98 -8.06 12.10
N ARG A 37 16.77 -8.60 11.88
CA ARG A 37 16.53 -9.82 11.10
C ARG A 37 16.23 -9.54 9.62
N ILE A 38 15.81 -8.31 9.34
CA ILE A 38 15.59 -7.76 8.00
C ILE A 38 16.25 -6.38 7.93
N SER A 39 16.70 -5.98 6.75
CA SER A 39 17.23 -4.62 6.53
C SER A 39 16.11 -3.58 6.42
N GLU A 40 16.48 -2.30 6.45
CA GLU A 40 15.53 -1.20 6.23
C GLU A 40 14.91 -1.27 4.83
N GLU A 41 15.70 -1.57 3.80
CA GLU A 41 15.22 -1.76 2.42
C GLU A 41 14.19 -2.90 2.35
N GLU A 42 14.51 -4.06 2.94
CA GLU A 42 13.60 -5.20 2.98
C GLU A 42 12.32 -4.91 3.77
N TYR A 43 12.41 -4.11 4.83
CA TYR A 43 11.26 -3.66 5.61
C TYR A 43 10.33 -2.77 4.78
N MET A 44 10.88 -1.76 4.09
CA MET A 44 10.09 -0.83 3.29
C MET A 44 9.34 -1.54 2.14
N ASP A 45 10.01 -2.48 1.47
CA ASP A 45 9.39 -3.30 0.42
C ASP A 45 8.20 -4.12 0.96
N LEU A 46 8.35 -4.68 2.17
CA LEU A 46 7.31 -5.48 2.82
C LEU A 46 6.14 -4.62 3.33
N VAL A 47 6.41 -3.42 3.84
CA VAL A 47 5.38 -2.46 4.26
C VAL A 47 4.54 -2.02 3.06
N MET A 48 5.19 -1.65 1.95
CA MET A 48 4.49 -1.28 0.72
C MET A 48 3.60 -2.44 0.19
N LEU A 49 4.09 -3.68 0.27
CA LEU A 49 3.29 -4.86 -0.06
C LEU A 49 2.11 -5.04 0.91
N ALA A 50 2.28 -4.76 2.20
CA ALA A 50 1.20 -4.85 3.18
C ALA A 50 0.11 -3.79 2.92
N GLU A 51 0.50 -2.56 2.58
CA GLU A 51 -0.43 -1.49 2.18
C GLU A 51 -1.27 -1.89 0.96
N GLU A 52 -0.65 -2.52 -0.04
CA GLU A 52 -1.34 -3.00 -1.24
C GLU A 52 -2.31 -4.16 -0.94
N MET A 53 -1.90 -5.11 -0.10
CA MET A 53 -2.68 -6.34 0.15
C MET A 53 -3.81 -6.14 1.18
N TYR A 54 -3.66 -5.17 2.08
CA TYR A 54 -4.61 -4.81 3.13
C TYR A 54 -5.05 -3.34 3.00
N PRO A 55 -5.81 -3.00 1.93
CA PRO A 55 -6.37 -1.66 1.81
C PRO A 55 -7.32 -1.40 2.98
N ASP A 56 -7.28 -0.17 3.50
CA ASP A 56 -8.26 0.29 4.48
C ASP A 56 -9.68 0.10 3.91
N PRO A 57 -10.67 -0.24 4.76
CA PRO A 57 -12.04 -0.37 4.31
C PRO A 57 -12.46 0.95 3.66
N VAL A 58 -12.64 0.91 2.34
CA VAL A 58 -13.15 2.05 1.58
C VAL A 58 -14.50 2.43 2.16
N ASP A 59 -14.54 3.56 2.85
CA ASP A 59 -15.78 4.22 3.19
C ASP A 59 -16.51 4.51 1.88
N PRO A 60 -17.72 3.98 1.63
CA PRO A 60 -18.40 4.08 0.34
C PRO A 60 -18.69 5.51 -0.14
N GLU A 61 -18.41 6.54 0.66
CA GLU A 61 -18.48 7.96 0.27
C GLU A 61 -17.21 8.53 -0.39
N SER A 62 -16.09 7.81 -0.43
CA SER A 62 -14.89 8.27 -1.15
C SER A 62 -14.92 7.87 -2.62
N THR A 63 -15.87 8.41 -3.39
CA THR A 63 -15.74 8.44 -4.84
C THR A 63 -14.55 9.33 -5.21
N PRO A 64 -13.54 8.85 -5.97
CA PRO A 64 -12.55 9.74 -6.54
C PRO A 64 -13.27 10.60 -7.59
N ASP A 65 -13.52 11.86 -7.24
CA ASP A 65 -13.92 12.91 -8.17
C ASP A 65 -12.72 13.16 -9.10
N THR A 66 -12.61 12.35 -10.15
CA THR A 66 -11.65 12.54 -11.24
C THR A 66 -12.40 12.36 -12.54
N THR A 67 -13.17 13.39 -12.87
CA THR A 67 -13.27 13.87 -14.24
C THR A 67 -13.39 15.39 -14.16
N ASP A 68 -12.25 16.08 -14.26
CA ASP A 68 -12.21 17.36 -14.95
C ASP A 68 -12.29 17.06 -16.47
N PRO A 69 -13.45 17.17 -17.14
CA PRO A 69 -13.43 17.46 -18.56
C PRO A 69 -13.07 18.94 -18.70
N VAL A 70 -11.84 19.17 -19.17
CA VAL A 70 -11.36 20.41 -19.77
C VAL A 70 -12.44 20.95 -20.72
N ASP A 71 -13.20 21.96 -20.30
CA ASP A 71 -14.08 22.69 -21.22
C ASP A 71 -13.20 23.62 -22.09
N PRO A 72 -13.19 23.46 -23.43
CA PRO A 72 -12.52 24.38 -24.35
C PRO A 72 -13.10 25.82 -24.25
N PRO A 73 -12.40 26.84 -24.78
CA PRO A 73 -12.78 28.23 -24.52
C PRO A 73 -14.15 28.54 -25.11
N VAL A 74 -15.05 29.05 -24.27
CA VAL A 74 -16.34 29.59 -24.71
C VAL A 74 -16.07 30.74 -25.69
N GLU A 75 -16.38 30.53 -26.97
CA GLU A 75 -16.46 31.59 -27.95
C GLU A 75 -17.59 32.55 -27.55
N ILE A 76 -17.24 33.82 -27.41
CA ILE A 76 -18.15 34.96 -27.25
C ILE A 76 -19.08 35.11 -28.46
N PRO A 77 -20.41 35.18 -28.29
CA PRO A 77 -21.27 35.89 -29.21
C PRO A 77 -21.67 37.24 -28.60
N VAL A 78 -21.42 38.26 -29.42
CA VAL A 78 -21.80 39.66 -29.28
C VAL A 78 -23.32 39.78 -29.38
N GLU A 79 -23.96 40.48 -28.43
CA GLU A 79 -25.08 41.41 -28.67
C GLU A 79 -25.35 42.27 -27.42
#